data_AF-A0A0S8JVA2-F1
#
_entry.id   AF-A0A0S8JVA2-F1
#
_cell.length_a   1.000
_cell.length_b   1.000
_cell.length_c   1.000
_cell.angle_alpha   90.00
_cell.angle_beta   90.00
_cell.angle_gamma   90.00
#
_symmetry.space_group_name_H-M   'P 1'
#
loop_
_entity.id
_entity.type
_entity.pdbx_description
1 polymer ?
#
loop_
_entity_poly.entity_id
_entity_poly.type
_entity_poly.pdbx_seq_one_letter_code
_entity_poly.pdbx_strand_id
1 'polypeptide(L)'
;KFDVIETFEYHSELPLEYYYDGVLHHIDPPDSSHMVCWATHQIKDIFILNTAGLQENAYKRFLLHFVDNTTQRLKHLYSILVKQYAIDEPGYVYWDQVRQNNLEQGSMYETQPLPAKGNLVNLTNPEQEVLGYFQVSSVKTKRIFVKDVPDLDFNFYPECGIWLLFQALRFYDPRFYPVYLATIDKSIREVSPDCIFCEMSILGGTTTKPDFWPE
;
A
#
# COMPACT_ATOMS: atom_id res chain seq x y z
N LYS A 1 -4.54 17.09 12.95
CA LYS A 1 -3.85 16.30 11.91
C LYS A 1 -4.44 14.89 11.85
N PHE A 2 -4.47 14.27 10.69
CA PHE A 2 -4.90 12.89 10.51
C PHE A 2 -3.82 12.07 9.81
N ASP A 3 -3.60 10.85 10.30
CA ASP A 3 -2.88 9.82 9.56
C ASP A 3 -3.85 8.73 9.16
N VAL A 4 -3.64 8.18 7.98
CA VAL A 4 -4.48 7.14 7.40
C VAL A 4 -3.59 5.96 7.04
N ILE A 5 -3.99 4.79 7.52
CA ILE A 5 -3.33 3.52 7.19
C ILE A 5 -4.40 2.62 6.59
N GLU A 6 -4.20 2.23 5.34
CA GLU A 6 -5.03 1.23 4.70
C GLU A 6 -4.43 -0.16 4.89
N THR A 7 -5.31 -1.15 4.98
CA THR A 7 -4.94 -2.55 4.88
C THR A 7 -5.99 -3.24 4.02
N PHE A 8 -5.59 -4.04 3.04
CA PHE A 8 -6.52 -4.73 2.14
C PHE A 8 -6.09 -6.15 1.87
N GLU A 9 -7.08 -7.01 1.64
CA GLU A 9 -6.88 -8.38 1.21
C GLU A 9 -6.90 -8.45 -0.33
N TYR A 10 -5.94 -9.17 -0.90
CA TYR A 10 -5.89 -9.43 -2.33
C TYR A 10 -5.36 -10.84 -2.57
N HIS A 11 -5.76 -11.44 -3.69
CA HIS A 11 -5.43 -12.82 -4.00
C HIS A 11 -4.59 -12.89 -5.28
N SER A 12 -3.64 -13.82 -5.32
CA SER A 12 -2.98 -14.24 -6.57
C SER A 12 -3.94 -15.12 -7.38
N GLU A 13 -3.61 -15.34 -8.66
CA GLU A 13 -4.53 -15.97 -9.61
C GLU A 13 -4.43 -17.50 -9.61
N LEU A 14 -3.27 -18.06 -9.25
CA LEU A 14 -2.96 -19.48 -9.43
C LEU A 14 -2.29 -20.08 -8.18
N PRO A 15 -2.56 -21.36 -7.84
CA PRO A 15 -1.79 -22.07 -6.84
C PRO A 15 -0.43 -22.52 -7.42
N LEU A 16 0.50 -22.90 -6.54
CA LEU A 16 1.74 -23.53 -6.93
C LEU A 16 1.47 -24.99 -7.34
N GLU A 17 1.52 -25.25 -8.65
CA GLU A 17 1.31 -26.58 -9.22
C GLU A 17 2.64 -27.23 -9.64
N TYR A 18 3.48 -26.51 -10.39
CA TYR A 18 4.80 -27.00 -10.80
C TYR A 18 5.87 -25.92 -10.68
N TYR A 19 7.10 -26.37 -10.43
CA TYR A 19 8.28 -25.54 -10.64
C TYR A 19 9.44 -26.39 -11.17
N TYR A 20 10.38 -25.73 -11.84
CA TYR A 20 11.55 -26.36 -12.41
C TYR A 20 12.82 -25.64 -11.96
N ASP A 21 13.72 -26.35 -11.29
CA ASP A 21 14.99 -25.87 -10.75
C ASP A 21 16.20 -26.66 -11.27
N GLY A 22 16.02 -27.32 -12.43
CA GLY A 22 16.90 -28.36 -12.96
C GLY A 22 16.26 -29.74 -12.89
N VAL A 23 15.27 -29.91 -12.01
CA VAL A 23 14.36 -31.05 -11.98
C VAL A 23 12.92 -30.52 -12.02
N LEU A 24 12.01 -31.24 -12.68
CA LEU A 24 10.59 -30.87 -12.67
C LEU A 24 9.96 -31.37 -11.37
N HIS A 25 9.43 -30.44 -10.59
CA HIS A 25 8.65 -30.69 -9.39
C HIS A 25 7.17 -30.51 -9.70
N HIS A 26 6.35 -31.43 -9.22
CA HIS A 26 4.89 -31.36 -9.25
C HIS A 26 4.37 -31.42 -7.82
N ILE A 27 3.55 -30.46 -7.44
CA ILE A 27 2.91 -30.37 -6.13
C ILE A 27 1.45 -30.77 -6.27
N ASP A 28 1.09 -31.90 -5.65
CA ASP A 28 -0.25 -32.47 -5.67
C ASP A 28 -0.70 -32.83 -4.24
N PRO A 29 -1.78 -32.22 -3.71
CA PRO A 29 -2.58 -31.17 -4.35
C PRO A 29 -1.80 -29.86 -4.50
N PRO A 30 -2.17 -28.98 -5.46
CA PRO A 30 -1.52 -27.68 -5.63
C PRO A 30 -1.54 -26.85 -4.35
N ASP A 31 -0.44 -26.14 -4.07
CA ASP A 31 -0.30 -25.35 -2.85
C ASP A 31 -0.88 -23.93 -3.03
N SER A 32 -1.91 -23.63 -2.26
CA SER A 32 -2.59 -22.33 -2.25
C SER A 32 -2.22 -21.45 -1.05
N SER A 33 -1.27 -21.88 -0.21
CA SER A 33 -0.89 -21.17 1.03
C SER A 33 -0.37 -19.75 0.80
N HIS A 34 0.18 -19.48 -0.39
CA HIS A 34 0.69 -18.18 -0.80
C HIS A 34 -0.27 -17.38 -1.68
N MET A 35 -1.53 -17.83 -1.80
CA MET A 35 -2.48 -17.13 -2.68
C MET A 35 -3.16 -15.94 -2.02
N VAL A 36 -3.20 -15.87 -0.69
CA VAL A 36 -3.94 -14.81 0.04
C VAL A 36 -2.96 -13.93 0.80
N CYS A 37 -2.97 -12.64 0.48
CA CYS A 37 -2.12 -11.66 1.15
C CYS A 37 -2.93 -10.49 1.71
N TRP A 38 -2.34 -9.89 2.74
CA TRP A 38 -2.76 -8.60 3.29
C TRP A 38 -1.65 -7.57 3.08
N ALA A 39 -1.96 -6.52 2.32
CA ALA A 39 -1.08 -5.38 2.14
C ALA A 39 -1.46 -4.28 3.14
N THR A 40 -0.48 -3.61 3.75
CA THR A 40 -0.72 -2.46 4.63
C THR A 40 0.12 -1.27 4.18
N HIS A 41 -0.54 -0.16 3.88
CA HIS A 41 0.11 1.07 3.41
C HIS A 41 -0.30 2.27 4.25
N GLN A 42 0.69 3.10 4.56
CA GLN A 42 0.42 4.44 5.10
C GLN A 42 0.19 5.40 3.94
N ILE A 43 -0.93 6.11 3.98
CA ILE A 43 -1.22 7.20 3.04
C ILE A 43 -0.32 8.37 3.38
N LYS A 44 0.44 8.85 2.40
CA LYS A 44 1.51 9.84 2.59
C LYS A 44 1.02 11.29 2.57
N ASP A 45 -0.24 11.51 2.17
CA ASP A 45 -0.87 12.82 2.17
C ASP A 45 -0.96 13.43 3.56
N ILE A 46 -0.82 14.77 3.62
CA ILE A 46 -0.86 15.52 4.87
C ILE A 46 -2.27 16.08 5.07
N PHE A 47 -3.00 15.46 5.98
CA PHE A 47 -4.35 15.86 6.34
C PHE A 47 -4.35 16.74 7.60
N ILE A 48 -4.59 18.03 7.41
CA ILE A 48 -4.75 19.00 8.50
C ILE A 48 -6.06 19.76 8.36
N LEU A 49 -6.63 20.16 9.49
CA LEU A 49 -7.91 20.86 9.56
C LEU A 49 -7.84 21.84 10.73
N ASN A 50 -8.33 23.07 10.48
CA ASN A 50 -8.51 24.10 11.50
C ASN A 50 -10.02 24.33 11.70
N THR A 51 -10.49 24.26 12.95
CA THR A 51 -11.89 24.50 13.32
C THR A 51 -12.14 25.86 13.96
N ALA A 52 -11.11 26.72 14.12
CA ALA A 52 -11.23 28.02 14.78
C ALA A 52 -12.27 28.96 14.14
N GLY A 53 -12.52 28.81 12.83
CA GLY A 53 -13.53 29.57 12.10
C GLY A 53 -14.91 28.90 12.02
N LEU A 54 -15.11 27.74 12.64
CA LEU A 54 -16.37 27.00 12.61
C LEU A 54 -17.20 27.28 13.86
N GLN A 55 -18.53 27.34 13.68
CA GLN A 55 -19.47 27.55 14.79
C GLN A 55 -19.46 26.38 15.79
N GLU A 56 -19.20 25.18 15.29
CA GLU A 56 -19.02 23.97 16.09
C GLU A 56 -17.59 23.46 15.90
N ASN A 57 -17.00 22.87 16.95
CA ASN A 57 -15.70 22.19 16.85
C ASN A 57 -15.83 20.82 16.16
N ALA A 58 -16.45 20.80 14.99
CA ALA A 58 -16.74 19.62 14.19
C ALA A 58 -16.73 19.97 12.70
N TYR A 59 -16.04 19.15 11.92
CA TYR A 59 -16.08 19.21 10.46
C TYR A 59 -16.54 17.85 9.93
N LYS A 60 -17.58 17.86 9.08
CA LYS A 60 -18.18 16.64 8.52
C LYS A 60 -17.69 16.44 7.09
N ARG A 61 -17.54 15.17 6.68
CA ARG A 61 -17.18 14.77 5.30
C ARG A 61 -15.82 15.30 4.83
N PHE A 62 -14.83 15.31 5.72
CA PHE A 62 -13.45 15.54 5.31
C PHE A 62 -12.93 14.30 4.56
N LEU A 63 -12.64 14.46 3.26
CA LEU A 63 -12.14 13.37 2.44
C LEU A 63 -10.69 13.06 2.82
N LEU A 64 -10.45 11.85 3.32
CA LEU A 64 -9.15 11.40 3.81
C LEU A 64 -8.45 10.43 2.87
N HIS A 65 -9.20 9.67 2.08
CA HIS A 65 -8.62 8.70 1.17
C HIS A 65 -9.65 8.33 0.12
N PHE A 66 -9.17 8.06 -1.09
CA PHE A 66 -9.98 7.58 -2.19
C PHE A 66 -9.29 6.35 -2.79
N VAL A 67 -10.08 5.29 -2.98
CA VAL A 67 -9.65 4.06 -3.63
C VAL A 67 -10.58 3.84 -4.81
N ASP A 68 -10.01 3.66 -5.99
CA ASP A 68 -10.74 3.40 -7.22
C ASP A 68 -10.96 1.89 -7.44
N ASN A 69 -11.55 1.55 -8.58
CA ASN A 69 -11.85 0.17 -9.00
C ASN A 69 -10.79 -0.42 -9.93
N THR A 70 -9.61 0.22 -10.04
CA THR A 70 -8.54 -0.20 -10.96
C THR A 70 -7.54 -1.16 -10.30
N THR A 71 -7.80 -1.58 -9.07
CA THR A 71 -6.96 -2.50 -8.30
C THR A 71 -7.80 -3.51 -7.52
N GLN A 72 -7.17 -4.57 -7.00
CA GLN A 72 -7.81 -5.55 -6.13
C GLN A 72 -8.19 -5.03 -4.74
N ARG A 73 -7.84 -3.79 -4.38
CA ARG A 73 -7.96 -3.26 -3.00
C ARG A 73 -9.36 -3.36 -2.41
N LEU A 74 -10.39 -3.13 -3.22
CA LEU A 74 -11.80 -3.20 -2.80
C LEU A 74 -12.48 -4.53 -3.18
N LYS A 75 -11.75 -5.48 -3.79
CA LYS A 75 -12.30 -6.74 -4.33
C LYS A 75 -12.74 -7.70 -3.22
N HIS A 76 -11.97 -7.75 -2.14
CA HIS A 76 -12.24 -8.60 -0.99
C HIS A 76 -12.61 -7.73 0.21
N LEU A 77 -11.90 -7.86 1.33
CA LEU A 77 -12.09 -6.99 2.49
C LEU A 77 -11.08 -5.85 2.47
N TYR A 78 -11.56 -4.64 2.71
CA TYR A 78 -10.75 -3.44 2.85
C TYR A 78 -10.87 -2.89 4.27
N SER A 79 -9.76 -2.41 4.83
CA SER A 79 -9.71 -1.76 6.13
C SER A 79 -8.99 -0.43 6.04
N ILE A 80 -9.48 0.55 6.79
CA ILE A 80 -8.84 1.85 6.97
C ILE A 80 -8.78 2.19 8.44
N LEU A 81 -7.57 2.48 8.93
CA LEU A 81 -7.31 2.99 10.27
C LEU A 81 -7.02 4.48 10.17
N VAL A 82 -7.91 5.28 10.76
CA VAL A 82 -7.74 6.73 10.87
C VAL A 82 -7.23 7.05 12.26
N LYS A 83 -6.10 7.76 12.35
CA LYS A 83 -5.54 8.32 13.58
C LYS A 83 -5.66 9.83 13.55
N GLN A 84 -6.41 10.40 14.48
CA GLN A 84 -6.58 11.84 14.64
C GLN A 84 -5.72 12.34 15.79
N TYR A 85 -4.85 13.31 15.50
CA TYR A 85 -3.98 13.97 16.46
C TYR A 85 -4.49 15.38 16.73
N ALA A 86 -4.63 15.71 18.02
CA ALA A 86 -4.79 17.09 18.47
C ALA A 86 -3.44 17.80 18.34
N ILE A 87 -3.42 18.89 17.58
CA ILE A 87 -2.23 19.72 17.37
C ILE A 87 -2.55 21.15 17.78
N ASP A 88 -1.54 21.86 18.25
CA ASP A 88 -1.61 23.28 18.57
C ASP A 88 -1.41 24.13 17.30
N GLU A 89 -1.55 25.44 17.44
CA GLU A 89 -1.41 26.39 16.34
C GLU A 89 -0.01 26.36 15.70
N PRO A 90 1.11 26.40 16.46
CA PRO A 90 2.44 26.28 15.87
C PRO A 90 2.65 24.95 15.11
N GLY A 91 2.13 23.84 15.64
CA GLY A 91 2.16 22.55 14.94
C GLY A 91 1.32 22.57 13.66
N TYR A 92 0.16 23.22 13.66
CA TYR A 92 -0.66 23.40 12.45
C TYR A 92 0.11 24.16 11.37
N VAL A 93 0.74 25.30 11.72
CA VAL A 93 1.52 26.11 10.78
C VAL A 93 2.66 25.31 10.18
N TYR A 94 3.38 24.53 10.99
CA TYR A 94 4.46 23.66 10.51
C TYR A 94 3.94 22.64 9.49
N TRP A 95 2.89 21.88 9.82
CA TRP A 95 2.36 20.87 8.91
C TRP A 95 1.75 21.47 7.64
N ASP A 96 1.19 22.67 7.72
CA ASP A 96 0.70 23.38 6.54
C ASP A 96 1.86 23.77 5.61
N GLN A 97 2.96 24.30 6.14
CA GLN A 97 4.16 24.58 5.36
C GLN A 97 4.72 23.33 4.69
N VAL A 98 4.83 22.20 5.42
CA VAL A 98 5.27 20.93 4.82
C VAL A 98 4.31 20.46 3.73
N ARG A 99 3.00 20.62 3.93
CA ARG A 99 1.98 20.28 2.93
C ARG A 99 2.12 21.12 1.66
N GLN A 100 2.29 22.44 1.79
CA GLN A 100 2.49 23.33 0.62
C GLN A 100 3.77 22.95 -0.13
N ASN A 101 4.88 22.72 0.58
CA ASN A 101 6.15 22.32 -0.03
C ASN A 101 6.04 21.00 -0.83
N ASN A 102 5.23 20.04 -0.36
CA ASN A 102 5.02 18.78 -1.07
C ASN A 102 4.12 18.95 -2.30
N LEU A 103 3.17 19.89 -2.29
CA LEU A 103 2.27 20.16 -3.43
C LEU A 103 2.96 20.92 -4.57
N GLU A 104 3.98 21.74 -4.25
CA GLU A 104 4.73 22.53 -5.23
C GLU A 104 5.84 21.74 -5.94
N GLN A 105 6.16 20.52 -5.48
CA GLN A 105 7.14 19.63 -6.12
C GLN A 105 6.48 18.84 -7.27
N GLY A 106 7.06 18.90 -8.47
CA GLY A 106 6.63 18.15 -9.66
C GLY A 106 6.12 19.00 -10.84
N SER A 107 6.14 20.33 -10.76
CA SER A 107 5.78 21.24 -11.86
C SER A 107 7.03 21.72 -12.62
N MET A 108 6.94 22.07 -13.91
CA MET A 108 8.07 22.70 -14.63
C MET A 108 8.43 24.10 -14.10
N TYR A 109 7.59 24.65 -13.21
CA TYR A 109 7.78 25.92 -12.52
C TYR A 109 7.77 25.68 -11.01
N GLU A 110 8.78 24.97 -10.50
CA GLU A 110 8.94 24.77 -9.05
C GLU A 110 9.44 26.06 -8.40
N THR A 111 8.77 26.48 -7.33
CA THR A 111 9.31 27.46 -6.40
C THR A 111 10.26 26.74 -5.44
N GLN A 112 11.37 27.36 -5.05
CA GLN A 112 12.24 26.76 -4.04
C GLN A 112 11.44 26.56 -2.74
N PRO A 113 11.35 25.33 -2.20
CA PRO A 113 10.61 25.08 -0.97
C PRO A 113 11.22 25.91 0.15
N LEU A 114 10.39 26.65 0.88
CA LEU A 114 10.86 27.37 2.07
C LEU A 114 11.03 26.36 3.22
N PRO A 115 12.12 26.44 4.00
CA PRO A 115 12.31 25.54 5.14
C PRO A 115 11.13 25.65 6.10
N ALA A 116 10.42 24.54 6.34
CA ALA A 116 9.43 24.47 7.39
C ALA A 116 10.15 24.51 8.74
N LYS A 117 10.18 25.68 9.37
CA LYS A 117 10.93 25.87 10.62
C LYS A 117 10.29 25.09 11.75
N GLY A 118 11.05 24.15 12.28
CA GLY A 118 10.67 23.32 13.42
C GLY A 118 10.69 24.05 14.76
N ASN A 119 10.45 23.30 15.84
CA ASN A 119 10.66 23.72 17.22
C ASN A 119 11.92 23.10 17.87
N LEU A 120 12.75 22.43 17.07
CA LEU A 120 14.00 21.80 17.51
C LEU A 120 15.17 22.77 17.32
N VAL A 121 16.10 22.77 18.29
CA VAL A 121 17.31 23.61 18.27
C VAL A 121 18.54 22.77 18.56
N ASN A 122 19.64 23.05 17.85
CA ASN A 122 20.93 22.44 18.12
C ASN A 122 21.66 23.23 19.22
N LEU A 123 21.85 22.60 20.37
CA LEU A 123 22.50 23.23 21.53
C LEU A 123 24.02 23.40 21.37
N THR A 124 24.65 22.62 20.49
CA THR A 124 26.11 22.66 20.28
C THR A 124 26.48 23.60 19.13
N ASN A 125 25.65 23.66 18.08
CA ASN A 125 25.84 24.56 16.95
C ASN A 125 24.51 25.25 16.58
N PRO A 126 24.17 26.40 17.18
CA PRO A 126 22.91 27.10 16.94
C PRO A 126 22.72 27.61 15.51
N GLU A 127 23.79 27.79 14.72
CA GLU A 127 23.71 28.19 13.31
C GLU A 127 23.27 27.03 12.40
N GLN A 128 23.37 25.79 12.89
CA GLN A 128 22.89 24.62 12.18
C GLN A 128 21.42 24.35 12.49
N GLU A 129 20.55 24.66 11.53
CA GLU A 129 19.11 24.38 11.65
C GLU A 129 18.84 22.88 11.75
N VAL A 130 17.89 22.52 12.62
CA VAL A 130 17.41 21.15 12.79
C VAL A 130 16.07 21.02 12.07
N LEU A 131 15.97 20.04 11.17
CA LEU A 131 14.73 19.74 10.47
C LEU A 131 13.80 18.90 11.35
N GLY A 132 12.50 19.14 11.20
CA GLY A 132 11.46 18.39 11.90
C GLY A 132 10.75 19.18 12.99
N TYR A 133 9.63 18.66 13.46
CA TYR A 133 8.83 19.26 14.51
C TYR A 133 8.50 18.20 15.56
N PHE A 134 8.84 18.49 16.81
CA PHE A 134 8.53 17.65 17.94
C PHE A 134 7.18 18.04 18.52
N GLN A 135 6.24 17.09 18.61
CA GLN A 135 4.93 17.33 19.22
C GLN A 135 4.53 16.17 20.13
N VAL A 136 3.77 16.50 21.17
CA VAL A 136 3.08 15.53 22.02
C VAL A 136 1.58 15.80 21.87
N SER A 137 0.84 14.78 21.45
CA SER A 137 -0.56 14.93 21.07
C SER A 137 -1.39 13.78 21.64
N SER A 138 -2.60 14.08 22.09
CA SER A 138 -3.61 13.04 22.30
C SER A 138 -4.05 12.47 20.96
N VAL A 139 -4.18 11.15 20.87
CA VAL A 139 -4.57 10.44 19.65
C VAL A 139 -5.91 9.76 19.83
N LYS A 140 -6.84 9.97 18.89
CA LYS A 140 -8.05 9.16 18.74
C LYS A 140 -7.93 8.30 17.50
N THR A 141 -8.29 7.04 17.60
CA THR A 141 -8.18 6.08 16.49
C THR A 141 -9.54 5.47 16.16
N LYS A 142 -9.82 5.28 14.88
CA LYS A 142 -10.99 4.53 14.43
C LYS A 142 -10.61 3.65 13.25
N ARG A 143 -10.92 2.36 13.36
CA ARG A 143 -10.81 1.40 12.25
C ARG A 143 -12.17 1.19 11.62
N ILE A 144 -12.21 1.16 10.30
CA ILE A 144 -13.41 0.90 9.50
C ILE A 144 -13.08 -0.25 8.57
N PHE A 145 -14.07 -1.11 8.33
CA PHE A 145 -14.02 -2.18 7.34
C PHE A 145 -15.06 -1.91 6.26
N VAL A 146 -14.68 -2.20 5.02
CA VAL A 146 -15.52 -2.04 3.83
C VAL A 146 -15.45 -3.34 3.05
N LYS A 147 -16.61 -3.91 2.75
CA LYS A 147 -16.79 -5.15 1.99
C LYS A 147 -18.03 -5.01 1.12
N ASP A 148 -18.07 -5.74 0.00
CA ASP A 148 -19.26 -5.89 -0.85
C ASP A 148 -19.85 -4.53 -1.27
N VAL A 149 -19.02 -3.65 -1.84
CA VAL A 149 -19.46 -2.32 -2.31
C VAL A 149 -20.46 -2.50 -3.46
N PRO A 150 -21.74 -2.09 -3.30
CA PRO A 150 -22.75 -2.26 -4.34
C PRO A 150 -22.39 -1.52 -5.62
N ASP A 151 -22.75 -2.08 -6.77
CA ASP A 151 -22.58 -1.48 -8.10
C ASP A 151 -21.12 -1.11 -8.46
N LEU A 152 -20.14 -1.77 -7.83
CA LEU A 152 -18.72 -1.58 -8.10
C LEU A 152 -18.20 -2.64 -9.09
N ASP A 153 -18.10 -2.26 -10.36
CA ASP A 153 -17.43 -3.08 -11.37
C ASP A 153 -15.91 -2.88 -11.30
N PHE A 154 -15.16 -3.97 -11.20
CA PHE A 154 -13.70 -3.92 -11.20
C PHE A 154 -13.15 -3.86 -12.63
N ASN A 155 -12.31 -2.87 -12.91
CA ASN A 155 -11.65 -2.69 -14.20
C ASN A 155 -10.14 -2.74 -14.01
N PHE A 156 -9.64 -3.92 -13.69
CA PHE A 156 -8.22 -4.20 -13.60
C PHE A 156 -7.92 -5.54 -14.26
N TYR A 157 -6.73 -5.64 -14.84
CA TYR A 157 -6.18 -6.91 -15.28
C TYR A 157 -5.25 -7.41 -14.20
N PRO A 158 -5.29 -8.71 -13.84
CA PRO A 158 -4.28 -9.27 -12.96
C PRO A 158 -2.90 -8.94 -13.50
N GLU A 159 -2.09 -8.25 -12.71
CA GLU A 159 -0.70 -7.99 -13.04
C GLU A 159 0.09 -9.27 -12.77
N CYS A 160 -0.10 -10.25 -13.64
CA CYS A 160 0.54 -11.55 -13.58
C CYS A 160 0.85 -12.02 -15.01
N GLY A 161 2.08 -12.52 -15.20
CA GLY A 161 2.60 -12.91 -16.50
C GLY A 161 2.33 -14.38 -16.80
N ILE A 162 1.58 -14.66 -17.86
CA ILE A 162 1.33 -16.03 -18.34
C ILE A 162 1.83 -16.14 -19.77
N TRP A 163 2.76 -17.06 -20.01
CA TRP A 163 3.40 -17.23 -21.32
C TRP A 163 3.33 -18.67 -21.82
N LEU A 164 3.39 -18.80 -23.14
CA LEU A 164 3.63 -20.11 -23.76
C LEU A 164 5.01 -20.60 -23.38
N LEU A 165 5.12 -21.91 -23.13
CA LEU A 165 6.41 -22.53 -22.92
C LEU A 165 7.17 -22.59 -24.26
N PHE A 166 8.07 -21.62 -24.50
CA PHE A 166 8.74 -21.45 -25.80
C PHE A 166 9.85 -22.46 -26.06
N GLN A 167 10.35 -23.15 -25.04
CA GLN A 167 11.40 -24.17 -25.16
C GLN A 167 11.22 -25.27 -24.09
N ALA A 168 11.84 -26.43 -24.32
CA ALA A 168 11.84 -27.48 -23.30
C ALA A 168 12.60 -27.01 -22.04
N LEU A 169 12.08 -27.34 -20.86
CA LEU A 169 12.61 -26.88 -19.55
C LEU A 169 14.12 -27.12 -19.39
N ARG A 170 14.63 -28.24 -19.91
CA ARG A 170 16.07 -28.58 -19.90
C ARG A 170 17.00 -27.57 -20.58
N PHE A 171 16.46 -26.66 -21.40
CA PHE A 171 17.22 -25.62 -22.10
C PHE A 171 17.18 -24.26 -21.39
N TYR A 172 16.45 -24.11 -20.28
CA TYR A 172 16.49 -22.88 -19.49
C TYR A 172 17.83 -22.73 -18.78
N ASP A 173 18.37 -21.51 -18.82
CA ASP A 173 19.59 -21.15 -18.09
C ASP A 173 19.32 -21.21 -16.58
N PRO A 174 20.15 -21.92 -15.78
CA PRO A 174 19.96 -22.05 -14.34
C PRO A 174 19.86 -20.75 -13.56
N ARG A 175 20.31 -19.62 -14.11
CA ARG A 175 20.15 -18.29 -13.50
C ARG A 175 18.69 -17.83 -13.39
N PHE A 176 17.78 -18.41 -14.15
CA PHE A 176 16.35 -18.11 -14.10
C PHE A 176 15.54 -19.13 -13.29
N TYR A 177 16.21 -20.06 -12.59
CA TYR A 177 15.52 -21.00 -11.72
C TYR A 177 15.13 -20.33 -10.39
N PRO A 178 14.01 -20.75 -9.77
CA PRO A 178 13.02 -21.69 -10.30
C PRO A 178 12.11 -21.06 -11.36
N VAL A 179 11.76 -21.85 -12.39
CA VAL A 179 10.74 -21.49 -13.40
C VAL A 179 9.41 -22.09 -12.96
N TYR A 180 8.38 -21.28 -12.80
CA TYR A 180 7.06 -21.73 -12.35
C TYR A 180 6.15 -22.06 -13.53
N LEU A 181 5.35 -23.13 -13.39
CA LEU A 181 4.42 -23.56 -14.43
C LEU A 181 3.06 -23.89 -13.82
N ALA A 182 2.01 -23.68 -14.61
CA ALA A 182 0.63 -24.03 -14.25
C ALA A 182 -0.11 -24.65 -15.45
N THR A 183 -1.09 -25.50 -15.15
CA THR A 183 -2.00 -26.06 -16.16
C THR A 183 -3.15 -25.10 -16.42
N ILE A 184 -3.15 -24.43 -17.58
CA ILE A 184 -4.19 -23.48 -17.98
C ILE A 184 -4.79 -23.94 -19.31
N ASP A 185 -6.11 -24.06 -19.36
CA ASP A 185 -6.85 -24.54 -20.53
C ASP A 185 -6.30 -25.86 -21.12
N LYS A 186 -6.01 -26.83 -20.23
CA LYS A 186 -5.43 -28.15 -20.57
C LYS A 186 -4.02 -28.08 -21.19
N SER A 187 -3.29 -27.01 -20.93
CA SER A 187 -1.95 -26.83 -21.46
C SER A 187 -1.01 -26.20 -20.44
N ILE A 188 0.23 -26.66 -20.42
CA ILE A 188 1.25 -26.12 -19.51
C ILE A 188 1.65 -24.73 -20.00
N ARG A 189 1.68 -23.77 -19.07
CA ARG A 189 2.14 -22.40 -19.29
C ARG A 189 3.24 -22.06 -18.29
N GLU A 190 4.18 -21.23 -18.72
CA GLU A 190 5.09 -20.56 -17.80
C GLU A 190 4.35 -19.40 -17.15
N VAL A 191 4.50 -19.26 -15.84
CA VAL A 191 3.83 -18.21 -15.08
C VAL A 191 4.84 -17.44 -14.25
N SER A 192 4.63 -16.14 -14.13
CA SER A 192 5.45 -15.30 -13.27
C SER A 192 5.21 -15.65 -11.80
N PRO A 193 6.21 -15.49 -10.92
CA PRO A 193 6.06 -15.82 -9.51
C PRO A 193 4.89 -15.09 -8.83
N ASP A 194 4.61 -13.84 -9.21
CA ASP A 194 3.50 -13.01 -8.72
C ASP A 194 2.10 -13.53 -9.11
N CYS A 195 1.99 -14.45 -10.09
CA CYS A 195 0.75 -15.19 -10.33
C CYS A 195 0.45 -16.20 -9.21
N ILE A 196 1.47 -16.64 -8.47
CA ILE A 196 1.38 -17.70 -7.46
C ILE A 196 1.54 -17.11 -6.05
N PHE A 197 2.66 -16.45 -5.82
CA PHE A 197 3.05 -15.83 -4.55
C PHE A 197 2.53 -14.41 -4.51
N CYS A 198 1.43 -14.19 -3.78
CA CYS A 198 0.86 -12.87 -3.63
C CYS A 198 1.88 -11.87 -3.06
N GLU A 199 2.85 -12.31 -2.25
CA GLU A 199 3.90 -11.45 -1.68
C GLU A 199 4.80 -10.79 -2.75
N MET A 200 4.88 -11.38 -3.95
CA MET A 200 5.70 -10.88 -5.06
C MET A 200 4.95 -9.90 -5.97
N SER A 201 3.66 -9.68 -5.73
CA SER A 201 2.87 -8.68 -6.46
C SER A 201 3.38 -7.25 -6.19
N ILE A 202 3.17 -6.35 -7.15
CA ILE A 202 3.41 -4.91 -6.97
C ILE A 202 2.60 -4.29 -5.82
N LEU A 203 1.50 -4.93 -5.42
CA LEU A 203 0.70 -4.52 -4.27
C LEU A 203 1.44 -4.76 -2.94
N GLY A 204 2.42 -5.68 -2.94
CA GLY A 204 3.15 -6.13 -1.76
C GLY A 204 2.24 -6.72 -0.70
N GLY A 205 2.82 -7.26 0.38
CA GLY A 205 2.02 -7.76 1.50
C GLY A 205 2.63 -8.97 2.17
N THR A 206 1.81 -9.64 2.98
CA THR A 206 2.19 -10.86 3.68
C THR A 206 1.02 -11.83 3.75
N THR A 207 1.32 -13.12 3.77
CA THR A 207 0.40 -14.22 4.05
C THR A 207 0.00 -14.32 5.52
N THR A 208 0.57 -13.48 6.39
CA THR A 208 0.16 -13.40 7.80
C THR A 208 -1.07 -12.50 7.96
N LYS A 209 -2.21 -13.10 8.28
CA LYS A 209 -3.45 -12.39 8.56
C LYS A 209 -3.25 -11.38 9.71
N PRO A 210 -3.58 -10.09 9.54
CA PRO A 210 -3.45 -9.11 10.62
C PRO A 210 -4.36 -9.41 11.81
N ASP A 211 -3.88 -9.18 13.04
CA ASP A 211 -4.63 -9.47 14.28
C ASP A 211 -5.99 -8.75 14.37
N PHE A 212 -6.12 -7.59 13.73
CA PHE A 212 -7.37 -6.82 13.72
C PHE A 212 -8.32 -7.25 12.60
N TRP A 213 -7.90 -8.12 11.69
CA TRP A 213 -8.72 -8.55 10.55
C TRP A 213 -9.84 -9.47 11.06
N PRO A 214 -11.11 -9.19 10.71
CA PRO A 214 -12.23 -9.98 11.19
C PRO A 214 -12.16 -11.43 10.69
N GLU A 215 -12.81 -12.33 11.42
CA GLU A 215 -13.00 -13.73 11.03
C GLU A 215 -13.83 -13.86 9.75
#